data_AF-A0A350Q090-F1
#
_entry.id   AF-A0A350Q090-F1
#
_cell.length_a   1.000
_cell.length_b   1.000
_cell.length_c   1.000
_cell.angle_alpha   90.00
_cell.angle_beta   90.00
_cell.angle_gamma   90.00
#
_symmetry.space_group_name_H-M   'P 1'
#
loop_
_entity.id
_entity.type
_entity.pdbx_description
1 polymer ?
#
loop_
_entity_poly.entity_id
_entity_poly.type
_entity_poly.pdbx_seq_one_letter_code
_entity_poly.pdbx_strand_id
1 'polypeptide(L)'
;MNRDKRARLVVLIVFGLVAAAQLAVPLALIGREEANLRGGELWRFRIVPFDPYDAFRGRYLQFQMLDIDLLALPAVEYAPFEEGDELCGLLALDDRGFGFLRAVLPWEERSEGEACLKLQYLGDGMVQPPFDRYYINQARAKAIDQAFSSSWDTTCWIEVRLSDGRGTIQNFWINDEPVD
;
A
#
# COMPACT_ATOMS: atom_id res chain seq x y z
N MET A 1 37.23 22.40 -36.92
CA MET A 1 36.75 21.71 -35.70
C MET A 1 36.61 20.22 -36.02
N ASN A 2 37.54 19.38 -35.53
CA ASN A 2 37.73 17.99 -35.97
C ASN A 2 36.47 17.12 -35.84
N ARG A 3 36.20 16.32 -36.87
CA ARG A 3 35.08 15.37 -36.98
C ARG A 3 34.95 14.46 -35.75
N ASP A 4 36.07 14.08 -35.15
CA ASP A 4 36.13 13.24 -33.93
C ASP A 4 35.60 13.95 -32.68
N LYS A 5 35.81 15.26 -32.56
CA LYS A 5 35.27 16.05 -31.44
C LYS A 5 33.74 16.16 -31.53
N ARG A 6 33.21 16.28 -32.75
CA ARG A 6 31.75 16.29 -32.99
C ARG A 6 31.12 14.93 -32.69
N ALA A 7 31.74 13.84 -33.12
CA ALA A 7 31.26 12.49 -32.82
C ALA A 7 31.23 12.20 -31.31
N ARG A 8 32.30 12.55 -30.57
CA ARG A 8 32.34 12.43 -29.11
C ARG A 8 31.26 13.28 -28.42
N LEU A 9 31.05 14.52 -28.89
CA LEU A 9 30.02 15.39 -28.36
C LEU A 9 28.61 14.81 -28.58
N VAL A 10 28.33 14.29 -29.77
CA VAL A 10 27.04 13.63 -30.07
C VAL A 10 26.84 12.39 -29.18
N VAL A 11 27.87 11.57 -29.00
CA VAL A 11 27.81 10.41 -28.10
C VAL A 11 27.52 10.83 -26.66
N LEU A 12 28.17 11.89 -26.16
CA LEU A 12 27.91 12.42 -24.81
C LEU A 12 26.48 12.98 -24.65
N ILE A 13 25.96 13.67 -25.68
CA ILE A 13 24.58 14.17 -25.67
C ILE A 13 23.59 13.00 -25.66
N VAL A 14 23.78 12.01 -26.53
CA VAL A 14 22.90 10.82 -26.58
C VAL A 14 22.97 10.05 -25.27
N PHE A 15 24.17 9.85 -24.71
CA PHE A 15 24.34 9.22 -23.40
C PHE A 15 23.61 9.99 -22.30
N GLY A 16 23.73 11.32 -22.27
CA GLY A 16 23.03 12.17 -21.31
C GLY A 16 21.50 12.07 -21.45
N LEU A 17 20.98 12.04 -22.68
CA LEU A 17 19.54 11.87 -22.94
C LEU A 17 19.04 10.50 -22.49
N VAL A 18 19.79 9.42 -22.75
CA VAL A 18 19.45 8.07 -22.31
C VAL A 18 19.48 7.98 -20.78
N ALA A 19 20.50 8.54 -20.13
CA ALA A 19 20.59 8.59 -18.67
C ALA A 19 19.42 9.39 -18.07
N ALA A 20 19.06 10.54 -18.65
CA ALA A 20 17.92 11.33 -18.20
C ALA A 20 16.58 10.58 -18.39
N ALA A 21 16.39 9.90 -19.52
CA ALA A 21 15.21 9.08 -19.78
C ALA A 21 15.10 7.91 -18.78
N GLN A 22 16.22 7.27 -18.45
CA GLN A 22 16.28 6.19 -17.47
C GLN A 22 15.95 6.69 -16.05
N LEU A 23 16.35 7.91 -15.69
CA LEU A 23 16.05 8.51 -14.37
C LEU A 23 14.63 9.09 -14.27
N ALA A 24 14.00 9.45 -15.39
CA ALA A 24 12.68 10.08 -15.38
C ALA A 24 11.59 9.17 -14.79
N VAL A 25 11.63 7.87 -15.08
CA VAL A 25 10.65 6.90 -14.55
C VAL A 25 10.70 6.78 -13.02
N PRO A 26 11.85 6.45 -12.38
CA PRO A 26 11.90 6.34 -10.92
C PRO A 26 11.60 7.69 -10.23
N LEU A 27 12.03 8.81 -10.79
CA LEU A 27 11.69 10.13 -10.24
C LEU A 27 10.18 10.42 -10.28
N ALA A 28 9.51 10.05 -11.38
CA ALA A 28 8.06 10.19 -11.49
C ALA A 28 7.31 9.29 -10.48
N LEU A 29 7.82 8.08 -10.23
CA LEU A 29 7.26 7.18 -9.20
C LEU A 29 7.41 7.78 -7.81
N ILE A 30 8.61 8.24 -7.43
CA ILE A 30 8.87 8.88 -6.13
C ILE A 30 7.98 10.12 -5.94
N GLY A 31 7.89 10.98 -6.96
CA GLY A 31 7.08 12.19 -6.89
C GLY A 31 5.59 11.92 -6.69
N ARG A 32 5.07 10.82 -7.27
CA ARG A 32 3.67 10.39 -7.07
C ARG A 32 3.43 9.90 -5.65
N GLU A 33 4.35 9.09 -5.10
CA GLU A 33 4.26 8.62 -3.72
C GLU A 33 4.36 9.78 -2.71
N GLU A 34 5.27 10.74 -2.92
CA GLU A 34 5.34 11.93 -2.07
C GLU A 34 4.05 12.78 -2.12
N ALA A 35 3.44 12.91 -3.30
CA ALA A 35 2.18 13.62 -3.45
C ALA A 35 1.05 12.93 -2.69
N ASN A 36 0.99 11.59 -2.73
CA ASN A 36 0.02 10.80 -1.96
C ASN A 36 0.26 10.94 -0.45
N LEU A 37 1.51 10.88 0.00
CA LEU A 37 1.85 11.05 1.43
C LEU A 37 1.48 12.44 1.96
N ARG A 38 1.63 13.50 1.14
CA ARG A 38 1.34 14.89 1.54
C ARG A 38 -0.13 15.28 1.37
N GLY A 39 -0.79 14.77 0.33
CA GLY A 39 -2.13 15.19 -0.09
C GLY A 39 -3.23 14.17 0.14
N GLY A 40 -2.89 12.92 0.47
CA GLY A 40 -3.88 11.88 0.72
C GLY A 40 -4.61 12.06 2.05
N GLU A 41 -5.86 11.60 2.09
CA GLU A 41 -6.64 11.51 3.32
C GLU A 41 -6.06 10.43 4.22
N LEU A 42 -6.01 10.67 5.53
CA LEU A 42 -5.46 9.72 6.49
C LEU A 42 -6.55 8.74 6.94
N TRP A 43 -6.30 7.45 6.72
CA TRP A 43 -7.18 6.36 7.12
C TRP A 43 -6.46 5.42 8.08
N ARG A 44 -7.20 4.87 9.05
CA ARG A 44 -6.67 3.90 10.02
C ARG A 44 -7.32 2.55 9.81
N PHE A 45 -6.54 1.49 9.74
CA PHE A 45 -7.07 0.14 9.55
C PHE A 45 -6.54 -0.81 10.62
N ARG A 46 -7.44 -1.59 11.23
CA ARG A 46 -7.03 -2.64 12.16
C ARG A 46 -6.40 -3.78 11.38
N ILE A 47 -5.34 -4.33 11.94
CA ILE A 47 -4.61 -5.43 11.32
C ILE A 47 -4.32 -6.52 12.33
N VAL A 48 -4.13 -7.75 11.83
CA VAL A 48 -3.51 -8.83 12.58
C VAL A 48 -2.18 -9.15 11.92
N PRO A 49 -1.06 -8.93 12.63
CA PRO A 49 0.24 -9.32 12.11
C PRO A 49 0.43 -10.84 12.23
N PHE A 50 1.12 -11.40 11.25
CA PHE A 50 1.65 -12.75 11.32
C PHE A 50 3.09 -12.73 10.83
N ASP A 51 3.96 -13.54 11.46
CA ASP A 51 5.41 -13.51 11.21
C ASP A 51 5.86 -14.68 10.32
N PRO A 52 6.10 -14.44 9.03
CA PRO A 52 6.95 -15.29 8.21
C PRO A 52 8.35 -14.67 8.11
N TYR A 53 9.26 -15.12 8.98
CA TYR A 53 10.69 -14.82 8.84
C TYR A 53 11.22 -15.29 7.47
N ASP A 54 11.72 -14.37 6.64
CA ASP A 54 12.41 -14.66 5.37
C ASP A 54 13.81 -14.02 5.34
N ALA A 55 14.85 -14.86 5.32
CA ALA A 55 16.24 -14.44 5.40
C ALA A 55 16.76 -13.66 4.18
N PHE A 56 16.04 -13.64 3.05
CA PHE A 56 16.51 -13.04 1.80
C PHE A 56 15.87 -11.68 1.46
N ARG A 57 14.75 -11.31 2.12
CA ARG A 57 13.93 -10.13 1.73
C ARG A 57 14.02 -8.96 2.72
N GLY A 58 14.93 -9.05 3.69
CA GLY A 58 14.95 -8.13 4.84
C GLY A 58 13.87 -8.48 5.86
N ARG A 59 13.83 -7.78 7.00
CA ARG A 59 12.77 -7.99 7.99
C ARG A 59 11.54 -7.16 7.59
N TYR A 60 10.41 -7.82 7.51
CA TYR A 60 9.10 -7.22 7.30
C TYR A 60 8.10 -7.89 8.22
N LEU A 61 7.01 -7.20 8.54
CA LEU A 61 5.84 -7.79 9.19
C LEU A 61 4.79 -8.02 8.13
N GLN A 62 4.38 -9.27 7.95
CA GLN A 62 3.20 -9.55 7.15
C GLN A 62 1.96 -9.34 8.03
N PHE A 63 0.88 -8.85 7.44
CA PHE A 63 -0.34 -8.59 8.16
C PHE A 63 -1.57 -8.77 7.27
N GLN A 64 -2.70 -9.02 7.92
CA GLN A 64 -4.00 -9.03 7.29
C GLN A 64 -4.82 -7.85 7.82
N MET A 65 -5.53 -7.14 6.93
CA MET A 65 -6.49 -6.12 7.32
C MET A 65 -7.79 -6.78 7.79
N LEU A 66 -8.25 -6.44 8.99
CA LEU A 66 -9.44 -7.05 9.58
C LEU A 66 -10.75 -6.50 9.01
N ASP A 67 -10.78 -5.21 8.70
CA ASP A 67 -12.00 -4.50 8.31
C ASP A 67 -12.24 -4.46 6.79
N ILE A 68 -11.43 -5.21 6.03
CA ILE A 68 -11.50 -5.31 4.57
C ILE A 68 -11.84 -6.75 4.20
N ASP A 69 -13.13 -7.07 4.30
CA ASP A 69 -13.68 -8.39 4.00
C ASP A 69 -15.02 -8.23 3.27
N LEU A 70 -15.13 -8.80 2.06
CA LEU A 70 -16.38 -8.76 1.29
C LEU A 70 -17.44 -9.66 1.91
N LEU A 71 -17.04 -10.74 2.60
CA LEU A 71 -17.99 -11.65 3.26
C LEU A 71 -18.72 -10.99 4.42
N ALA A 72 -18.15 -9.92 4.99
CA ALA A 72 -18.76 -9.11 6.05
C ALA A 72 -19.80 -8.10 5.53
N LEU A 73 -19.87 -7.85 4.21
CA LEU A 73 -20.84 -6.93 3.64
C LEU A 73 -22.24 -7.55 3.60
N PRO A 74 -23.30 -6.82 4.02
CA PRO A 74 -24.66 -7.32 3.99
C PRO A 74 -25.09 -7.49 2.53
N ALA A 75 -25.01 -8.75 2.06
CA ALA A 75 -25.23 -9.15 0.67
C ALA A 75 -24.48 -8.25 -0.32
N VAL A 76 -23.24 -8.62 -0.64
CA VAL A 76 -22.68 -8.29 -1.97
C VAL A 76 -23.65 -8.92 -2.97
N GLU A 77 -24.67 -8.17 -3.36
CA GLU A 77 -25.64 -8.55 -4.39
C GLU A 77 -24.88 -8.63 -5.71
N TYR A 78 -24.18 -9.75 -5.88
CA TYR A 78 -23.75 -10.36 -7.12
C TYR A 78 -23.52 -9.38 -8.28
N ALA A 79 -22.57 -8.46 -8.13
CA ALA A 79 -21.75 -8.15 -9.28
C ALA A 79 -20.95 -9.44 -9.57
N PRO A 80 -21.06 -10.04 -10.76
CA PRO A 80 -20.32 -11.26 -11.08
C PRO A 80 -18.86 -10.88 -11.28
N PHE A 81 -18.14 -10.68 -10.18
CA PHE A 81 -16.71 -10.45 -10.23
C PHE A 81 -16.02 -11.75 -10.65
N GLU A 82 -15.11 -11.63 -11.59
CA GLU A 82 -14.22 -12.71 -12.01
C GLU A 82 -12.91 -12.62 -11.24
N GLU A 83 -12.31 -13.77 -10.94
CA GLU A 83 -10.99 -13.81 -10.31
C GLU A 83 -9.98 -12.97 -11.11
N GLY A 84 -9.30 -12.06 -10.43
CA GLY A 84 -8.39 -11.09 -11.03
C GLY A 84 -8.99 -9.70 -11.24
N ASP A 85 -10.30 -9.51 -11.08
CA ASP A 85 -10.94 -8.20 -11.19
C ASP A 85 -10.38 -7.19 -10.19
N GLU A 86 -10.17 -5.97 -10.66
CA GLU A 86 -9.82 -4.84 -9.82
C GLU A 86 -11.10 -4.18 -9.31
N LEU A 87 -11.24 -4.11 -7.99
CA LEU A 87 -12.40 -3.53 -7.32
C LEU A 87 -12.01 -2.25 -6.61
N CYS A 88 -12.96 -1.33 -6.56
CA CYS A 88 -12.93 -0.17 -5.69
C CYS A 88 -13.68 -0.50 -4.40
N GLY A 89 -12.95 -0.67 -3.31
CA GLY A 89 -13.51 -0.82 -1.97
C GLY A 89 -13.87 0.54 -1.38
N LEU A 90 -15.16 0.84 -1.28
CA LEU A 90 -15.65 2.07 -0.68
C LEU A 90 -15.50 2.02 0.83
N LEU A 91 -14.86 3.04 1.38
CA LEU A 91 -14.54 3.08 2.80
C LEU A 91 -15.52 3.96 3.59
N ALA A 92 -15.72 3.59 4.85
CA ALA A 92 -16.38 4.42 5.85
C ALA A 92 -15.64 4.30 7.18
N LEU A 93 -15.87 5.24 8.11
CA LEU A 93 -15.26 5.21 9.44
C LEU A 93 -16.22 4.62 10.45
N ASP A 94 -15.71 3.75 11.33
CA ASP A 94 -16.43 3.27 12.50
C ASP A 94 -16.45 4.32 13.62
N ASP A 95 -17.16 4.02 14.71
CA ASP A 95 -17.29 4.91 15.88
C ASP A 95 -15.95 5.23 16.57
N ARG A 96 -14.89 4.48 16.27
CA ARG A 96 -13.54 4.64 16.82
C ARG A 96 -12.58 5.29 15.81
N GLY A 97 -13.07 5.67 14.63
CA GLY A 97 -12.27 6.31 13.58
C GLY A 97 -11.41 5.34 12.77
N PHE A 98 -11.73 4.05 12.76
CA PHE A 98 -11.11 3.07 11.86
C PHE A 98 -11.92 2.91 10.58
N GLY A 99 -11.22 2.88 9.46
CA GLY A 99 -11.76 2.58 8.14
C GLY A 99 -12.22 1.14 8.04
N PHE A 100 -13.42 0.95 7.51
CA PHE A 100 -13.96 -0.35 7.17
C PHE A 100 -14.57 -0.32 5.77
N LEU A 101 -14.67 -1.51 5.16
CA LEU A 101 -15.29 -1.67 3.86
C LEU A 101 -16.82 -1.52 3.98
N ARG A 102 -17.37 -0.51 3.32
CA ARG A 102 -18.82 -0.23 3.27
C ARG A 102 -19.50 -0.88 2.08
N ALA A 103 -18.82 -0.89 0.93
CA ALA A 103 -19.33 -1.43 -0.33
C ALA A 103 -18.18 -1.66 -1.31
N VAL A 104 -18.47 -2.33 -2.42
CA VAL A 104 -17.53 -2.55 -3.52
C VAL A 104 -18.20 -2.23 -4.86
N LEU A 105 -17.41 -1.75 -5.80
CA LEU A 105 -17.80 -1.55 -7.20
C LEU A 105 -16.60 -1.84 -8.13
N PRO A 106 -16.82 -2.12 -9.43
CA PRO A 106 -15.73 -2.29 -10.39
C PRO A 106 -14.80 -1.07 -10.40
N TRP A 107 -13.49 -1.26 -10.46
CA TRP A 107 -12.52 -0.15 -10.38
C TRP A 107 -12.78 0.96 -11.41
N GLU A 108 -13.27 0.62 -12.60
CA GLU A 108 -13.58 1.56 -13.68
C GLU A 108 -14.78 2.47 -13.37
N GLU A 109 -15.67 2.06 -12.45
CA GLU A 109 -16.88 2.81 -12.08
C GLU A 109 -16.64 3.81 -10.93
N ARG A 110 -15.42 3.88 -10.40
CA ARG A 110 -15.09 4.79 -9.29
C ARG A 110 -15.21 6.25 -9.70
N SER A 111 -15.67 7.08 -8.77
CA SER A 111 -15.64 8.54 -8.96
C SER A 111 -14.29 9.13 -8.55
N GLU A 112 -13.84 10.18 -9.26
CA GLU A 112 -12.68 10.96 -8.81
C GLU A 112 -12.95 11.57 -7.43
N GLY A 113 -11.98 11.47 -6.53
CA GLY A 113 -12.08 11.98 -5.15
C GLY A 113 -12.86 11.09 -4.19
N GLU A 114 -13.36 9.94 -4.64
CA GLU A 114 -14.01 8.97 -3.75
C GLU A 114 -12.97 8.24 -2.88
N ALA A 115 -13.27 8.07 -1.59
CA ALA A 115 -12.44 7.32 -0.65
C ALA A 115 -12.50 5.82 -0.94
N CYS A 116 -11.69 5.43 -1.91
CA CYS A 116 -11.63 4.11 -2.49
C CYS A 116 -10.31 3.43 -2.13
N LEU A 117 -10.36 2.15 -1.75
CA LEU A 117 -9.18 1.29 -1.65
C LEU A 117 -9.18 0.33 -2.84
N LYS A 118 -8.09 0.30 -3.61
CA LYS A 118 -7.94 -0.69 -4.69
C LYS A 118 -7.81 -2.10 -4.12
N LEU A 119 -8.71 -3.00 -4.51
CA LEU A 119 -8.72 -4.40 -4.11
C LEU A 119 -8.57 -5.29 -5.34
N GLN A 120 -7.95 -6.45 -5.20
CA GLN A 120 -7.97 -7.50 -6.22
C GLN A 120 -8.90 -8.62 -5.78
N TYR A 121 -9.87 -8.99 -6.61
CA TYR A 121 -10.76 -10.10 -6.32
C TYR A 121 -10.05 -11.44 -6.56
N LEU A 122 -10.05 -12.31 -5.54
CA LEU A 122 -9.39 -13.62 -5.59
C LEU A 122 -10.36 -14.78 -5.84
N GLY A 123 -11.66 -14.51 -5.98
CA GLY A 123 -12.69 -15.54 -6.03
C GLY A 123 -13.33 -15.83 -4.67
N ASP A 124 -14.49 -16.49 -4.66
CA ASP A 124 -15.22 -16.92 -3.46
C ASP A 124 -15.43 -15.83 -2.38
N GLY A 125 -15.62 -14.58 -2.80
CA GLY A 125 -15.79 -13.46 -1.86
C GLY A 125 -14.49 -13.01 -1.19
N MET A 126 -13.33 -13.54 -1.58
CA MET A 126 -12.03 -13.13 -1.07
C MET A 126 -11.47 -11.96 -1.88
N VAL A 127 -10.80 -11.04 -1.19
CA VAL A 127 -10.07 -9.93 -1.81
C VAL A 127 -8.69 -9.78 -1.21
N GLN A 128 -7.79 -9.26 -2.03
CA GLN A 128 -6.46 -8.87 -1.62
C GLN A 128 -6.34 -7.33 -1.63
N PRO A 129 -6.12 -6.72 -0.45
CA PRO A 129 -5.72 -5.32 -0.37
C PRO A 129 -4.35 -5.08 -1.04
N PRO A 130 -4.02 -3.83 -1.40
CA PRO A 130 -2.79 -3.51 -2.13
C PRO A 130 -1.54 -3.56 -1.23
N PHE A 131 -1.72 -3.80 0.07
CA PHE A 131 -0.66 -3.92 1.04
C PHE A 131 -0.95 -5.06 2.02
N ASP A 132 0.04 -5.94 2.18
CA ASP A 132 0.03 -7.09 3.08
C ASP A 132 1.26 -7.13 3.99
N ARG A 133 2.17 -6.14 3.86
CA ARG A 133 3.47 -6.14 4.54
C ARG A 133 3.96 -4.73 4.89
N TYR A 134 4.71 -4.64 5.98
CA TYR A 134 5.39 -3.41 6.41
C TYR A 134 6.89 -3.68 6.59
N TYR A 135 7.73 -2.93 5.88
CA TYR A 135 9.19 -3.09 5.92
C TYR A 135 9.76 -2.38 7.14
N ILE A 136 10.67 -3.05 7.83
CA ILE A 136 11.11 -2.61 9.14
C ILE A 136 12.63 -2.79 9.29
N ASN A 137 13.29 -1.90 10.02
CA ASN A 137 14.72 -2.05 10.27
C ASN A 137 15.01 -3.17 11.30
N GLN A 138 16.22 -3.72 11.26
CA GLN A 138 16.60 -4.87 12.10
C GLN A 138 16.58 -4.57 13.60
N ALA A 139 16.95 -3.35 14.00
CA ALA A 139 16.98 -2.95 15.41
C ALA A 139 15.58 -2.98 16.03
N ARG A 140 14.57 -2.53 15.27
CA ARG A 140 13.17 -2.48 15.71
C ARG A 140 12.46 -3.80 15.64
N ALA A 141 12.79 -4.63 14.66
CA ALA A 141 12.27 -5.99 14.62
C ALA A 141 12.52 -6.73 15.94
N LYS A 142 13.67 -6.51 16.61
CA LYS A 142 13.92 -7.10 17.93
C LYS A 142 12.99 -6.55 19.02
N ALA A 143 12.68 -5.26 19.00
CA ALA A 143 11.74 -4.64 19.94
C ALA A 143 10.31 -5.18 19.73
N ILE A 144 9.93 -5.38 18.48
CA ILE A 144 8.64 -5.97 18.09
C ILE A 144 8.54 -7.43 18.55
N ASP A 145 9.58 -8.25 18.30
CA ASP A 145 9.66 -9.63 18.77
C ASP A 145 9.46 -9.70 20.30
N GLN A 146 10.04 -8.74 21.04
CA GLN A 146 9.87 -8.63 22.49
C GLN A 146 8.44 -8.23 22.89
N ALA A 147 7.83 -7.26 22.19
CA ALA A 147 6.45 -6.82 22.43
C ALA A 147 5.45 -7.98 22.24
N PHE A 148 5.56 -8.73 21.15
CA PHE A 148 4.67 -9.87 20.86
C PHE A 148 4.87 -11.05 21.82
N SER A 149 6.08 -11.28 22.32
CA SER A 149 6.35 -12.34 23.30
C SER A 149 5.65 -12.13 24.65
N SER A 150 5.29 -10.88 24.96
CA SER A 150 4.83 -10.47 26.29
C SER A 150 3.32 -10.53 26.46
N SER A 151 2.54 -10.35 25.38
CA SER A 151 1.09 -10.41 25.41
C SER A 151 0.50 -10.75 24.05
N TRP A 152 -0.47 -11.65 24.04
CA TRP A 152 -1.15 -12.11 22.82
C TRP A 152 -2.29 -11.16 22.45
N ASP A 153 -2.66 -10.26 23.38
CA ASP A 153 -3.73 -9.28 23.26
C ASP A 153 -3.20 -7.94 22.71
N THR A 154 -2.38 -8.04 21.66
CA THR A 154 -1.69 -6.88 21.09
C THR A 154 -2.58 -6.21 20.06
N THR A 155 -2.92 -4.94 20.30
CA THR A 155 -3.70 -4.13 19.35
C THR A 155 -2.77 -3.57 18.28
N CYS A 156 -3.09 -3.85 17.02
CA CYS A 156 -2.29 -3.40 15.87
C CYS A 156 -3.17 -2.66 14.86
N TRP A 157 -2.65 -1.55 14.34
CA TRP A 157 -3.27 -0.84 13.22
C TRP A 157 -2.21 -0.15 12.37
N ILE A 158 -2.61 0.20 11.16
CA ILE A 158 -1.80 0.99 10.23
C ILE A 158 -2.50 2.30 9.90
N GLU A 159 -1.70 3.31 9.65
CA GLU A 159 -2.13 4.57 9.07
C GLU A 159 -1.78 4.59 7.59
N VAL A 160 -2.77 4.80 6.74
CA VAL A 160 -2.64 4.78 5.29
C VAL A 160 -3.10 6.12 4.73
N ARG A 161 -2.26 6.74 3.91
CA ARG A 161 -2.63 7.91 3.12
C ARG A 161 -3.28 7.45 1.83
N LEU A 162 -4.56 7.76 1.65
CA LEU A 162 -5.34 7.42 0.46
C LEU A 162 -5.51 8.64 -0.44
N SER A 163 -5.16 8.47 -1.71
CA SER A 163 -5.31 9.48 -2.75
C SER A 163 -5.60 8.78 -4.08
N ASP A 164 -6.71 9.14 -4.72
CA ASP A 164 -7.11 8.60 -6.03
C ASP A 164 -7.13 7.06 -6.08
N GLY A 165 -7.67 6.42 -5.02
CA GLY A 165 -7.76 4.97 -4.94
C GLY A 165 -6.45 4.24 -4.57
N ARG A 166 -5.34 4.98 -4.38
CA ARG A 166 -4.03 4.45 -4.03
C ARG A 166 -3.70 4.75 -2.57
N GLY A 167 -3.23 3.73 -1.86
CA GLY A 167 -2.84 3.82 -0.46
C GLY A 167 -1.34 3.68 -0.27
N THR A 168 -0.75 4.57 0.53
CA THR A 168 0.63 4.46 1.01
C THR A 168 0.60 4.32 2.53
N ILE A 169 1.24 3.28 3.08
CA ILE A 169 1.37 3.13 4.54
C ILE A 169 2.28 4.23 5.06
N GLN A 170 1.77 5.05 5.97
CA GLN A 170 2.51 6.09 6.65
C GLN A 170 3.13 5.55 7.94
N ASN A 171 2.34 4.90 8.80
CA ASN A 171 2.80 4.39 10.10
C ASN A 171 2.21 3.01 10.41
N PHE A 172 2.93 2.24 11.21
CA PHE A 172 2.45 0.99 11.82
C PHE A 172 2.47 1.15 13.33
N TRP A 173 1.42 0.72 14.01
CA TRP A 173 1.23 0.90 15.46
C TRP A 173 1.03 -0.44 16.16
N ILE A 174 1.67 -0.56 17.33
CA ILE A 174 1.54 -1.69 18.26
C ILE A 174 1.27 -1.11 19.64
N ASN A 175 0.09 -1.39 20.23
CA ASN A 175 -0.27 -0.90 21.57
C ASN A 175 -0.04 0.61 21.76
N ASP A 176 -0.51 1.42 20.81
CA ASP A 176 -0.33 2.89 20.80
C ASP A 176 1.11 3.39 20.64
N GLU A 177 2.08 2.50 20.38
CA GLU A 177 3.45 2.88 20.05
C GLU A 177 3.72 2.72 18.54
N PRO A 178 4.29 3.74 17.87
CA PRO A 178 4.67 3.64 16.48
C PRO A 178 5.90 2.74 16.34
N VAL A 179 5.90 1.92 15.29
CA VAL A 179 7.04 1.07 14.90
C VAL A 179 8.08 1.85 14.09
N ASP A 180 7.80 3.10 13.75
CA ASP A 180 8.63 3.96 12.91
C ASP A 180 9.61 4.88 13.63
#